data_AF-A0A2W4QWU9-F1
#
_entry.id   AF-A0A2W4QWU9-F1
#
_cell.length_a   1.000
_cell.length_b   1.000
_cell.length_c   1.000
_cell.angle_alpha   90.00
_cell.angle_beta   90.00
_cell.angle_gamma   90.00
#
_symmetry.space_group_name_H-M   'P 1'
#
loop_
_entity.id
_entity.type
_entity.pdbx_description
1 polymer ?
#
loop_
_entity_poly.entity_id
_entity_poly.type
_entity_poly.pdbx_seq_one_letter_code
_entity_poly.pdbx_strand_id
1 'polypeptide(L)'
;MDWFLILVVAGGAVAVARIVTKVRALRKHDDSNDDWDFRMIERLRAQGSDPFQPHEVDFFFALPTEEGAQTIRARLEAEGFSVEVREGSGVEHPYSVYASKSLRLTLTEMRELSQRFTRLAQEHGGRYDGWTAPVVPRGA
;
A
#
# COMPACT_ATOMS: atom_id res chain seq x y z
N MET A 1 -38.43 12.33 -29.28
CA MET A 1 -38.54 11.82 -27.89
C MET A 1 -37.25 11.05 -27.59
N ASP A 2 -36.09 11.69 -27.75
CA ASP A 2 -34.79 11.00 -27.93
C ASP A 2 -33.68 11.51 -27.00
N TRP A 3 -34.00 12.43 -26.10
CA TRP A 3 -33.07 12.99 -25.11
C TRP A 3 -32.68 11.98 -24.03
N PHE A 4 -33.60 11.10 -23.64
CA PHE A 4 -33.38 10.11 -22.59
C PHE A 4 -32.31 9.06 -22.98
N LEU A 5 -32.24 8.68 -24.25
CA LEU A 5 -31.21 7.75 -24.75
C LEU A 5 -29.81 8.38 -24.70
N ILE A 6 -29.70 9.68 -25.01
CA ILE A 6 -28.43 10.41 -24.95
C ILE A 6 -27.92 10.51 -23.51
N LEU A 7 -28.79 10.78 -22.53
CA LEU A 7 -28.42 10.82 -21.13
C LEU A 7 -27.94 9.48 -20.57
N VAL A 8 -28.58 8.37 -20.97
CA VAL A 8 -28.17 7.02 -20.51
C VAL A 8 -26.83 6.61 -21.11
N VAL A 9 -26.61 6.88 -22.42
CA VAL A 9 -25.32 6.60 -23.08
C VAL A 9 -24.21 7.49 -22.53
N ALA A 10 -24.48 8.77 -22.28
CA ALA A 10 -23.52 9.69 -21.67
C ALA A 10 -23.17 9.26 -20.23
N GLY A 11 -24.16 8.85 -19.43
CA GLY A 11 -23.92 8.32 -18.07
C GLY A 11 -23.09 7.04 -18.07
N GLY A 12 -23.38 6.11 -18.97
CA GLY A 12 -22.59 4.89 -19.17
C GLY A 12 -21.15 5.18 -19.58
N ALA A 13 -20.94 6.12 -20.50
CA ALA A 13 -19.62 6.54 -20.93
C ALA A 13 -18.79 7.17 -19.79
N VAL A 14 -19.41 7.98 -18.93
CA VAL A 14 -18.74 8.56 -17.75
C VAL A 14 -18.37 7.49 -16.73
N ALA A 15 -19.26 6.52 -16.48
CA ALA A 15 -18.98 5.40 -15.58
C ALA A 15 -17.82 4.52 -16.10
N VAL A 16 -17.83 4.16 -17.39
CA VAL A 16 -16.74 3.42 -18.04
C VAL A 16 -15.45 4.23 -18.04
N ALA A 17 -15.50 5.53 -18.31
CA ALA A 17 -14.34 6.40 -18.25
C ALA A 17 -13.74 6.41 -16.84
N ARG A 18 -14.55 6.50 -15.77
CA ARG A 18 -14.07 6.42 -14.38
C ARG A 18 -13.44 5.08 -14.03
N ILE A 19 -14.00 3.97 -14.55
CA ILE A 19 -13.44 2.63 -14.34
C ILE A 19 -12.09 2.52 -15.06
N VAL A 20 -12.00 2.96 -16.31
CA VAL A 20 -10.77 2.91 -17.12
C VAL A 20 -9.69 3.83 -16.57
N THR A 21 -10.03 5.02 -16.07
CA THR A 21 -9.04 5.93 -15.46
C THR A 21 -8.49 5.36 -14.16
N LYS A 22 -9.34 4.75 -13.32
CA LYS A 22 -8.87 3.99 -12.16
C LYS A 22 -7.96 2.84 -12.58
N VAL A 23 -8.38 1.99 -13.53
CA VAL A 23 -7.58 0.83 -13.99
C VAL A 23 -6.25 1.23 -14.64
N ARG A 24 -6.20 2.34 -15.39
CA ARG A 24 -4.93 2.86 -15.94
C ARG A 24 -4.02 3.45 -14.87
N ALA A 25 -4.57 4.08 -13.84
CA ALA A 25 -3.79 4.52 -12.68
C ALA A 25 -3.19 3.32 -11.92
N LEU A 26 -3.91 2.20 -11.83
CA LEU A 26 -3.42 0.96 -11.19
C LEU A 26 -2.13 0.44 -11.86
N ARG A 27 -2.11 0.32 -13.19
CA ARG A 27 -0.93 -0.18 -13.91
C ARG A 27 0.30 0.71 -13.78
N LYS A 28 0.12 2.03 -13.72
CA LYS A 28 1.25 2.97 -13.59
C LYS A 28 1.83 2.99 -12.16
N HIS A 29 1.04 2.57 -11.17
CA HIS A 29 1.48 2.52 -9.78
C HIS A 29 2.34 1.29 -9.48
N ASP A 30 2.06 0.15 -10.13
CA ASP A 30 2.85 -1.08 -9.97
C ASP A 30 4.33 -0.87 -10.38
N ASP A 31 4.58 -0.24 -11.53
CA ASP A 31 5.95 0.04 -12.00
C ASP A 31 6.73 0.97 -11.04
N SER A 32 6.04 1.90 -10.36
CA SER A 32 6.68 2.84 -9.42
C SER A 32 7.09 2.17 -8.10
N ASN A 33 6.30 1.20 -7.64
CA ASN A 33 6.59 0.48 -6.41
C ASN A 33 7.82 -0.43 -6.58
N ASP A 34 7.93 -1.10 -7.73
CA ASP A 34 9.07 -1.99 -8.04
C ASP A 34 10.42 -1.27 -8.01
N ASP A 35 10.45 -0.02 -8.47
CA ASP A 35 11.62 0.87 -8.45
C ASP A 35 11.92 1.41 -7.05
N TRP A 36 10.89 1.61 -6.23
CA TRP A 36 11.06 2.11 -4.87
C TRP A 36 11.54 0.99 -3.92
N ASP A 37 10.99 -0.22 -4.00
CA ASP A 37 11.42 -1.38 -3.21
C ASP A 37 12.90 -1.71 -3.45
N PHE A 38 13.32 -1.69 -4.72
CA PHE A 38 14.72 -1.89 -5.10
C PHE A 38 15.63 -0.83 -4.48
N ARG A 39 15.28 0.45 -4.60
CA ARG A 39 16.06 1.56 -4.04
C ARG A 39 16.16 1.49 -2.52
N MET A 40 15.11 1.08 -1.83
CA MET A 40 15.13 0.94 -0.38
C MET A 40 16.07 -0.19 0.07
N ILE A 41 15.99 -1.36 -0.57
CA ILE A 41 16.87 -2.50 -0.28
C ILE A 41 18.33 -2.16 -0.59
N GLU A 42 18.61 -1.52 -1.73
CA GLU A 42 19.96 -1.06 -2.07
C GLU A 42 20.49 -0.06 -1.04
N ARG A 43 19.65 0.88 -0.57
CA ARG A 43 20.03 1.82 0.48
C ARG A 43 20.40 1.11 1.77
N LEU A 44 19.60 0.15 2.22
CA LEU A 44 19.88 -0.63 3.43
C LEU A 44 21.20 -1.42 3.29
N ARG A 45 21.43 -2.02 2.11
CA ARG A 45 22.69 -2.73 1.82
C ARG A 45 23.89 -1.78 1.83
N ALA A 46 23.77 -0.60 1.23
CA ALA A 46 24.81 0.42 1.20
C ALA A 46 25.14 0.96 2.60
N GLN A 47 24.15 0.98 3.50
CA GLN A 47 24.32 1.34 4.91
C GLN A 47 24.91 0.20 5.77
N GLY A 48 25.23 -0.95 5.16
CA GLY A 48 25.85 -2.08 5.85
C GLY A 48 24.88 -3.02 6.54
N SER A 49 23.58 -2.93 6.25
CA SER A 49 22.57 -3.85 6.81
C SER A 49 22.86 -5.30 6.42
N ASP A 50 22.68 -6.23 7.36
CA ASP A 50 22.82 -7.67 7.13
C ASP A 50 21.57 -8.24 6.44
N PRO A 51 21.65 -8.69 5.18
CA PRO A 51 20.48 -9.22 4.47
C PRO A 51 20.03 -10.61 4.97
N PHE A 52 20.83 -11.30 5.78
CA PHE A 52 20.52 -12.65 6.26
C PHE A 52 19.74 -12.66 7.57
N GLN A 53 19.76 -11.54 8.29
CA GLN A 53 18.98 -11.36 9.51
C GLN A 53 17.56 -10.87 9.19
N PRO A 54 16.55 -11.25 9.99
CA PRO A 54 15.25 -10.62 9.93
C PRO A 54 15.33 -9.12 10.28
N HIS A 55 14.60 -8.30 9.54
CA HIS A 55 14.41 -6.88 9.82
C HIS A 55 13.03 -6.67 10.41
N GLU A 56 12.92 -5.77 11.36
CA GLU A 56 11.63 -5.24 11.78
C GLU A 56 11.16 -4.23 10.72
N VAL A 57 10.15 -4.61 9.95
CA VAL A 57 9.65 -3.82 8.83
C VAL A 57 8.35 -3.16 9.22
N ASP A 58 8.27 -1.84 9.08
CA ASP A 58 7.06 -1.06 9.27
C ASP A 58 6.43 -0.72 7.91
N PHE A 59 5.12 -0.93 7.81
CA PHE A 59 4.28 -0.70 6.64
C PHE A 59 3.25 0.38 6.95
N PHE A 60 3.02 1.29 6.01
CA PHE A 60 2.18 2.47 6.23
C PHE A 60 1.02 2.52 5.25
N PHE A 61 -0.19 2.75 5.77
CA PHE A 61 -1.40 2.91 4.99
C PHE A 61 -2.12 4.20 5.41
N ALA A 62 -2.73 4.88 4.44
CA ALA A 62 -3.59 6.03 4.67
C ALA A 62 -5.00 5.75 4.13
N LEU A 63 -5.99 5.82 5.02
CA LEU A 63 -7.36 5.39 4.77
C LEU A 63 -8.35 6.55 4.98
N PRO A 64 -9.41 6.62 4.16
CA PRO A 64 -10.45 7.64 4.29
C PRO A 64 -11.41 7.39 5.46
N THR A 65 -11.51 6.14 5.95
CA THR A 65 -12.50 5.72 6.96
C THR A 65 -11.87 4.87 8.05
N GLU A 66 -12.41 4.98 9.26
CA GLU A 66 -12.01 4.15 10.39
C GLU A 66 -12.34 2.67 10.15
N GLU A 67 -13.51 2.38 9.60
CA GLU A 67 -13.95 1.01 9.30
C GLU A 67 -12.98 0.30 8.35
N GLY A 68 -12.51 0.99 7.30
CA GLY A 68 -11.49 0.47 6.40
C GLY A 68 -10.16 0.22 7.12
N ALA A 69 -9.75 1.15 8.00
CA ALA A 69 -8.54 1.00 8.80
C ALA A 69 -8.61 -0.20 9.76
N GLN A 70 -9.74 -0.38 10.46
CA GLN A 70 -9.95 -1.52 11.37
C GLN A 70 -10.07 -2.85 10.62
N THR A 71 -10.63 -2.85 9.41
CA THR A 71 -10.68 -4.06 8.57
C THR A 71 -9.28 -4.49 8.14
N ILE A 72 -8.47 -3.55 7.66
CA ILE A 72 -7.06 -3.81 7.31
C ILE A 72 -6.30 -4.29 8.56
N ARG A 73 -6.52 -3.66 9.71
CA ARG A 73 -5.93 -4.08 10.99
C ARG A 73 -6.24 -5.53 11.30
N ALA A 74 -7.52 -5.91 11.37
CA ALA A 74 -7.93 -7.26 11.70
C ALA A 74 -7.34 -8.29 10.72
N ARG A 75 -7.27 -7.94 9.43
CA ARG A 75 -6.70 -8.79 8.40
C ARG A 75 -5.20 -9.01 8.60
N LEU A 76 -4.45 -7.94 8.85
CA LEU A 76 -2.99 -8.01 9.03
C LEU A 76 -2.61 -8.64 10.38
N GLU A 77 -3.36 -8.38 11.45
CA GLU A 77 -3.17 -9.06 12.74
C GLU A 77 -3.34 -10.59 12.61
N ALA A 78 -4.33 -11.05 11.83
CA ALA A 78 -4.51 -12.48 11.53
C ALA A 78 -3.35 -13.09 10.72
N GLU A 79 -2.60 -12.27 9.98
CA GLU A 79 -1.38 -12.64 9.26
C GLU A 79 -0.10 -12.51 10.11
N GLY A 80 -0.25 -12.17 11.41
CA GLY A 80 0.84 -12.07 12.37
C GLY A 80 1.61 -10.74 12.32
N PHE A 81 0.98 -9.67 11.84
CA PHE A 81 1.52 -8.32 11.96
C PHE A 81 1.08 -7.70 13.29
N SER A 82 1.93 -6.87 13.89
CA SER A 82 1.52 -5.95 14.95
C SER A 82 0.95 -4.71 14.29
N VAL A 83 -0.26 -4.30 14.62
CA VAL A 83 -0.93 -3.20 13.92
C VAL A 83 -1.47 -2.14 14.87
N GLU A 84 -1.20 -0.89 14.54
CA GLU A 84 -1.71 0.28 15.24
C GLU A 84 -2.47 1.20 14.27
N VAL A 85 -3.66 1.62 14.66
CA VAL A 85 -4.48 2.60 13.91
C VAL A 85 -4.44 3.92 14.66
N ARG A 86 -4.11 5.01 13.95
CA ARG A 86 -4.10 6.37 14.49
C ARG A 86 -4.92 7.29 13.61
N GLU A 87 -5.57 8.26 14.24
CA GLU A 87 -6.12 9.41 13.53
C GLU A 87 -4.97 10.36 13.15
N GLY A 88 -4.89 10.69 11.88
CA GLY A 88 -3.99 11.68 11.30
C GLY A 88 -4.70 13.00 11.04
N SER A 89 -3.93 14.00 10.60
CA SER A 89 -4.44 15.34 10.27
C SER A 89 -4.88 15.50 8.80
N GLY A 90 -4.84 14.43 8.01
CA GLY A 90 -5.18 14.46 6.58
C GLY A 90 -6.69 14.57 6.36
N VAL A 91 -7.14 15.51 5.51
CA VAL A 91 -8.58 15.70 5.22
C VAL A 91 -9.16 14.56 4.37
N GLU A 92 -8.40 14.06 3.40
CA GLU A 92 -8.84 12.98 2.50
C GLU A 92 -8.62 11.58 3.09
N HIS A 93 -7.56 11.42 3.89
CA HIS A 93 -7.20 10.18 4.56
C HIS A 93 -6.87 10.44 6.04
N PRO A 94 -7.89 10.62 6.89
CA PRO A 94 -7.70 10.95 8.30
C PRO A 94 -7.28 9.74 9.15
N TYR A 95 -7.21 8.53 8.60
CA TYR A 95 -6.80 7.34 9.37
C TYR A 95 -5.49 6.79 8.82
N SER A 96 -4.52 6.57 9.70
CA SER A 96 -3.24 5.96 9.39
C SER A 96 -3.14 4.59 10.06
N VAL A 97 -2.75 3.57 9.29
CA VAL A 97 -2.47 2.24 9.80
C VAL A 97 -0.97 1.99 9.72
N TYR A 98 -0.38 1.63 10.85
CA TYR A 98 1.02 1.24 11.00
C TYR A 98 1.04 -0.26 11.28
N ALA A 99 1.58 -1.05 10.36
CA ALA A 99 1.71 -2.48 10.54
C ALA A 99 3.18 -2.86 10.58
N SER A 100 3.64 -3.59 11.60
CA SER A 100 5.02 -4.02 11.73
C SER A 100 5.14 -5.55 11.76
N LYS A 101 6.22 -6.07 11.17
CA LYS A 101 6.54 -7.50 11.19
C LYS A 101 8.02 -7.76 10.98
N SER A 102 8.53 -8.75 11.71
CA SER A 102 9.89 -9.26 11.50
C SER A 102 9.93 -10.21 10.30
N LEU A 103 10.71 -9.87 9.27
CA LEU A 103 10.86 -10.69 8.05
C LEU A 103 12.23 -10.44 7.38
N ARG A 104 12.66 -11.38 6.54
CA ARG A 104 13.88 -11.21 5.73
C ARG A 104 13.58 -10.34 4.51
N LEU A 105 14.44 -9.36 4.25
CA LEU A 105 14.27 -8.43 3.14
C LEU A 105 14.79 -9.03 1.82
N THR A 106 13.94 -9.77 1.11
CA THR A 106 14.20 -10.13 -0.28
C THR A 106 13.41 -9.23 -1.23
N LEU A 107 14.00 -8.84 -2.37
CA LEU A 107 13.35 -7.93 -3.31
C LEU A 107 12.03 -8.51 -3.84
N THR A 108 11.97 -9.81 -4.10
CA THR A 108 10.78 -10.48 -4.58
C THR A 108 9.65 -10.44 -3.56
N GLU A 109 9.91 -10.80 -2.30
CA GLU A 109 8.90 -10.77 -1.24
C GLU A 109 8.41 -9.35 -0.95
N MET A 110 9.32 -8.36 -0.95
CA MET A 110 8.94 -6.97 -0.73
C MET A 110 8.05 -6.43 -1.85
N ARG A 111 8.33 -6.77 -3.11
CA ARG A 111 7.46 -6.41 -4.25
C ARG A 111 6.08 -7.06 -4.15
N GLU A 112 6.03 -8.34 -3.83
CA GLU A 112 4.76 -9.06 -3.65
C GLU A 112 3.93 -8.44 -2.51
N LEU A 113 4.57 -8.09 -1.39
CA LEU A 113 3.93 -7.39 -0.27
C LEU A 113 3.45 -6.00 -0.69
N SER A 114 4.29 -5.18 -1.32
CA SER A 114 3.94 -3.84 -1.79
C SER A 114 2.77 -3.86 -2.76
N GLN A 115 2.73 -4.79 -3.72
CA GLN A 115 1.61 -4.95 -4.64
C GLN A 115 0.33 -5.42 -3.93
N ARG A 116 0.45 -6.39 -3.01
CA ARG A 116 -0.69 -6.88 -2.23
C ARG A 116 -1.28 -5.79 -1.34
N PHE A 117 -0.44 -5.04 -0.64
CA PHE A 117 -0.84 -3.97 0.26
C PHE A 117 -1.40 -2.77 -0.48
N THR A 118 -0.86 -2.46 -1.67
CA THR A 118 -1.45 -1.47 -2.56
C THR A 118 -2.89 -1.83 -2.92
N ARG A 119 -3.14 -3.07 -3.35
CA ARG A 119 -4.50 -3.55 -3.66
C ARG A 119 -5.42 -3.51 -2.44
N LEU A 120 -4.94 -4.02 -1.31
CA LEU A 120 -5.69 -4.03 -0.05
C LEU A 120 -6.11 -2.61 0.37
N ALA A 121 -5.21 -1.63 0.28
CA ALA A 121 -5.54 -0.25 0.59
C ALA A 121 -6.61 0.32 -0.35
N GLN A 122 -6.48 0.05 -1.65
CA GLN A 122 -7.39 0.53 -2.69
C GLN A 122 -8.79 -0.05 -2.57
N GLU A 123 -8.93 -1.31 -2.15
CA GLU A 123 -10.23 -1.94 -1.86
C GLU A 123 -11.03 -1.15 -0.82
N HIS A 124 -10.34 -0.51 0.13
CA HIS A 124 -10.92 0.36 1.14
C HIS A 124 -10.85 1.86 0.80
N GLY A 125 -10.54 2.21 -0.46
CA GLY A 125 -10.44 3.59 -0.93
C GLY A 125 -9.26 4.38 -0.36
N GLY A 126 -8.30 3.71 0.28
CA GLY A 126 -7.06 4.29 0.77
C GLY A 126 -5.88 4.09 -0.18
N ARG A 127 -4.69 4.37 0.35
CA ARG A 127 -3.41 4.15 -0.32
C ARG A 127 -2.39 3.51 0.62
N TYR A 128 -1.48 2.77 0.04
CA TYR A 128 -0.30 2.26 0.71
C TYR A 128 0.85 3.24 0.42
N ASP A 129 1.50 3.72 1.49
CA ASP A 129 2.53 4.76 1.42
C ASP A 129 3.95 4.18 1.35
N GLY A 130 4.09 2.87 1.51
CA GLY A 130 5.36 2.15 1.46
C GLY A 130 5.73 1.52 2.80
N TRP A 131 7.01 1.16 2.91
CA TRP A 131 7.60 0.55 4.10
C TRP A 131 8.91 1.21 4.51
N THR A 132 9.37 0.92 5.72
CA THR A 132 10.72 1.24 6.17
C THR A 132 11.25 0.11 7.04
N ALA A 133 12.56 0.02 7.14
CA ALA A 133 13.22 -0.89 8.06
C ALA A 133 14.46 -0.21 8.65
N PRO A 134 14.82 -0.48 9.91
CA PRO A 134 16.08 -0.03 10.47
C PRO A 134 17.26 -0.80 9.85
N VAL A 135 18.45 -0.21 9.92
CA VAL A 135 19.69 -0.90 9.58
C VAL A 135 19.98 -1.93 10.67
N VAL A 136 20.18 -3.19 10.28
CA VAL A 136 20.61 -4.26 11.17
C VAL A 136 22.10 -4.50 10.93
N PRO A 137 23.01 -4.12 11.84
CA PRO A 137 24.44 -4.27 11.63
C PRO A 137 24.86 -5.74 11.49
N ARG A 138 25.89 -6.02 10.69
CA ARG A 138 26.54 -7.34 10.66
C ARG A 138 27.30 -7.55 11.97
N GLY A 139 26.86 -8.52 12.78
CA GLY A 139 27.57 -8.97 13.99
C GLY A 139 27.01 -8.46 15.33
N ALA A 140 25.70 -8.20 15.42
CA ALA A 140 25.01 -8.04 16.69
C ALA A 140 24.91 -9.36 17.48
#